data_AF-A0AAJ2TWH0-F1
#
_entry.id   AF-A0AAJ2TWH0-F1
#
_cell.length_a   1.000
_cell.length_b   1.000
_cell.length_c   1.000
_cell.angle_alpha   90.00
_cell.angle_beta   90.00
_cell.angle_gamma   90.00
#
_symmetry.space_group_name_H-M   'P 1'
#
loop_
_entity.id
_entity.type
_entity.pdbx_description
1 polymer ?
#
loop_
_entity_poly.entity_id
_entity_poly.type
_entity_poly.pdbx_seq_one_letter_code
_entity_poly.pdbx_strand_id
1 'polypeptide(L)' 'MSSSERQRVEKVRGARRAKLTPAPGTTAEPGSDDEGPDTDVQTSASGPNDERMRRDVPPHY' A
#
# COMPACT_ATOMS: atom_id res chain seq x y z
N MET A 1 1.15 25.08 9.73
CA MET A 1 0.89 23.65 10.02
C MET A 1 0.77 23.47 11.52
N SER A 2 -0.46 23.39 12.04
CA SER A 2 -0.72 23.21 13.48
C SER A 2 -0.42 21.77 13.90
N SER A 3 -0.06 21.55 15.18
CA SER A 3 0.15 20.21 15.74
C SER A 3 -1.11 19.33 15.67
N SER A 4 -2.30 19.93 15.60
CA SER A 4 -3.59 19.23 15.44
C SER A 4 -3.80 18.64 14.04
N GLU A 5 -3.05 19.10 13.04
CA GLU A 5 -3.24 18.76 11.63
C GLU A 5 -2.37 17.58 11.18
N ARG A 6 -1.42 17.15 12.03
CA ARG A 6 -0.50 16.04 11.75
C ARG A 6 -0.98 14.75 12.42
N GLN A 7 -0.79 13.63 11.73
CA GLN A 7 -0.96 12.28 12.28
C GLN A 7 -0.06 12.09 13.51
N ARG A 8 -0.60 11.49 14.58
CA ARG A 8 0.12 11.30 15.84
C ARG A 8 0.92 9.99 15.80
N VAL A 9 2.06 10.02 16.49
CA VAL A 9 2.97 8.88 16.63
C VAL A 9 2.97 8.44 18.09
N GLU A 10 2.57 7.20 18.35
CA GLU A 10 2.49 6.61 19.68
C GLU A 10 3.68 5.67 19.95
N LYS A 11 4.39 5.93 21.04
CA LYS A 11 5.53 5.10 21.45
C LYS A 11 5.03 3.90 22.25
N VAL A 12 5.17 2.70 21.68
CA VAL A 12 4.70 1.46 22.33
C VAL A 12 5.80 0.90 23.24
N ARG A 13 5.48 0.71 24.52
CA ARG A 13 6.41 0.13 25.50
C ARG A 13 6.82 -1.28 25.05
N GLY A 14 8.13 -1.54 25.01
CA GLY A 14 8.69 -2.84 24.61
C GLY A 14 8.81 -3.04 23.10
N ALA A 15 8.23 -2.15 22.27
CA ALA A 15 8.42 -2.21 20.83
C ALA A 15 9.59 -1.30 20.39
N ARG A 16 10.36 -1.76 19.41
CA ARG A 16 11.38 -0.92 18.75
C ARG A 16 10.75 0.13 17.84
N ARG A 17 9.57 -0.16 17.29
CA ARG A 17 8.85 0.71 16.36
C ARG A 17 7.68 1.40 17.07
N ALA A 18 7.44 2.65 16.70
CA ALA A 18 6.24 3.39 17.10
C ALA A 18 5.03 2.96 16.27
N LYS A 19 3.82 3.21 16.80
CA LYS A 19 2.56 3.08 16.08
C LYS A 19 2.11 4.45 15.57
N LEU A 20 1.40 4.46 14.44
CA LEU A 20 0.75 5.66 13.93
C LEU A 20 -0.74 5.59 14.28
N THR A 21 -1.33 6.71 14.71
CA THR A 21 -2.79 6.84 14.82
C THR A 21 -3.41 6.90 13.41
N PRO A 22 -4.71 6.64 13.21
CA PRO A 22 -5.36 6.89 11.93
C PRO A 22 -5.07 8.31 11.43
N ALA A 23 -4.87 8.45 10.12
CA ALA A 23 -4.73 9.77 9.53
C ALA A 23 -6.08 10.52 9.63
N PRO A 24 -6.07 11.84 9.83
CA PRO A 24 -7.31 12.62 9.85
C PRO A 24 -8.15 12.37 8.58
N GLY A 25 -9.44 12.10 8.73
CA GLY A 25 -10.35 11.83 7.61
C GLY A 25 -10.29 10.41 7.03
N THR A 26 -9.60 9.47 7.67
CA THR A 26 -9.53 8.06 7.23
C THR A 26 -10.25 7.12 8.19
N THR A 27 -10.78 6.02 7.66
CA THR A 27 -11.43 4.93 8.41
C THR A 27 -10.58 3.66 8.37
N ALA A 28 -10.72 2.82 9.39
CA ALA A 28 -10.08 1.50 9.42
C ALA A 28 -10.85 0.45 8.62
N GLU A 29 -12.13 0.70 8.39
CA GLU A 29 -12.97 -0.17 7.57
C GLU A 29 -12.54 -0.10 6.11
N PRO A 30 -12.59 -1.23 5.38
CA PRO A 30 -12.46 -1.20 3.93
C PRO A 30 -13.55 -0.29 3.37
N GLY A 31 -13.19 0.54 2.38
CA GLY A 31 -14.20 1.21 1.57
C GLY A 31 -15.09 0.16 0.90
N SER A 32 -16.36 0.49 0.67
CA SER A 32 -17.14 -0.27 -0.29
C SER A 32 -16.38 -0.26 -1.60
N ASP A 33 -16.19 -1.43 -2.23
CA ASP A 33 -15.73 -1.50 -3.61
C ASP A 33 -16.70 -0.61 -4.41
N ASP A 34 -16.22 0.54 -4.89
CA ASP A 34 -16.99 1.32 -5.84
C ASP A 34 -17.16 0.41 -7.05
N GLU A 35 -18.37 -0.12 -7.25
CA GLU A 35 -18.75 -0.90 -8.44
C GLU A 35 -18.87 0.05 -9.66
N GLY A 36 -17.91 0.95 -9.80
CA GLY A 36 -17.56 1.58 -11.05
C GLY A 36 -16.63 0.63 -11.78
N PRO A 37 -16.75 0.50 -13.11
CA PRO A 37 -15.83 -0.36 -13.84
C PRO A 37 -14.41 0.12 -13.53
N ASP A 38 -13.53 -0.81 -13.13
CA ASP A 38 -12.07 -0.67 -13.03
C ASP A 38 -11.50 -0.15 -14.38
N THR A 39 -11.83 1.08 -14.73
CA THR A 39 -11.53 1.72 -16.01
C THR A 39 -10.34 2.64 -15.80
N ASP A 40 -9.34 2.12 -15.09
CA ASP A 40 -7.95 2.52 -15.32
C ASP A 40 -6.99 1.46 -14.79
N VAL A 41 -7.33 0.18 -15.00
CA VAL A 41 -6.26 -0.78 -15.34
C VAL A 41 -5.79 -0.40 -16.74
N GLN A 42 -5.13 0.76 -16.86
CA GLN A 42 -4.07 0.94 -17.84
C GLN A 42 -3.26 -0.34 -17.69
N THR A 43 -3.27 -1.20 -18.70
CA THR A 43 -2.43 -2.39 -18.72
C THR A 43 -1.03 -1.87 -18.44
N SER A 44 -0.57 -1.99 -17.19
CA SER A 44 0.67 -1.38 -16.74
C SER A 44 1.71 -1.88 -17.72
N ALA A 45 2.28 -0.97 -18.54
CA ALA A 45 3.22 -1.36 -19.55
C ALA A 45 4.29 -2.20 -18.84
N SER A 46 4.34 -3.50 -19.18
CA SER A 46 5.14 -4.52 -18.50
C SER A 46 6.48 -3.93 -18.09
N GLY A 47 6.73 -3.82 -16.79
CA GLY A 47 7.93 -3.15 -16.28
C GLY A 47 9.19 -3.97 -16.59
N PRO A 48 10.40 -3.40 -16.46
CA PRO A 48 11.65 -4.13 -16.64
C PRO A 48 11.75 -5.40 -15.78
N ASN A 49 11.09 -5.43 -14.62
CA ASN A 49 11.02 -6.60 -13.76
C ASN A 49 10.15 -7.71 -14.35
N ASP A 50 9.02 -7.38 -14.95
CA ASP A 50 8.09 -8.36 -15.52
C ASP A 50 8.71 -9.09 -16.71
N GLU A 51 9.47 -8.37 -17.53
CA GLU A 51 10.21 -8.97 -18.64
C GLU A 51 11.31 -9.93 -18.17
N ARG A 52 11.99 -9.58 -17.07
CA ARG A 52 12.98 -10.47 -16.43
C ARG A 52 12.31 -11.73 -15.88
N MET A 53 11.19 -11.59 -15.19
CA MET A 53 10.45 -12.74 -14.62
C MET A 53 9.93 -13.69 -15.70
N ARG A 54 9.45 -13.17 -16.84
CA ARG A 54 9.00 -14.01 -17.97
C ARG A 54 10.13 -14.80 -18.62
N ARG A 55 11.37 -14.31 -18.55
CA ARG A 55 12.56 -14.98 -19.10
C ARG A 55 13.18 -15.98 -18.14
N ASP A 56 12.87 -15.89 -16.86
CA ASP A 56 13.43 -16.76 -15.84
C ASP A 56 12.68 -18.10 -15.85
N VAL A 57 13.30 -19.13 -16.44
CA VAL A 57 12.73 -20.47 -16.57
C VAL A 57 13.42 -21.37 -15.53
N PRO A 58 12.68 -21.90 -14.53
CA PRO A 58 13.25 -22.81 -13.55
C PRO A 58 13.85 -24.06 -14.23
N PRO A 59 14.96 -24.61 -13.70
CA PRO A 59 15.54 -25.83 -14.24
C PRO A 59 14.54 -26.98 -14.15
N HIS A 60 14.40 -27.73 -15.25
CA HIS A 60 13.68 -29.00 -15.25
C HIS A 60 14.58 -30.06 -14.61
N TYR A 61 14.21 -30.53 -13.41
CA TYR A 61 14.83 -31.68 -12.74
C TYR A 61 14.09 -32.98 -13.08
#